data_AF-A0A951E9P7-F1
#
_entry.id   AF-A0A951E9P7-F1
#
_cell.length_a   1.000
_cell.length_b   1.000
_cell.length_c   1.000
_cell.angle_alpha   90.00
_cell.angle_beta   90.00
_cell.angle_gamma   90.00
#
_symmetry.space_group_name_H-M   'P 1'
#
loop_
_entity.id
_entity.type
_entity.pdbx_description
1 polymer ?
#
loop_
_entity_poly.entity_id
_entity_poly.type
_entity_poly.pdbx_seq_one_letter_code
_entity_poly.pdbx_strand_id
1 'polypeptide(L)'
;MDGNVNGQRTETRWLSFDELARAKAISKRAAIRLANRQGWQHRRPHRGAARVAVPASALAPRRKRPPVSRAASPPGRDVGAESTEGRVARLAGEVQALRSQATDLRLGEASARARAEAAEAEVARLRDVLEDGLLRRLRRLFSRGDRA
;
A
#
# COMPACT_ATOMS: atom_id res chain seq x y z
N MET A 1 -8.47 -30.77 -51.31
CA MET A 1 -9.86 -30.55 -50.89
C MET A 1 -10.15 -31.70 -49.95
N ASP A 2 -10.14 -31.58 -48.62
CA ASP A 2 -10.83 -30.55 -47.82
C ASP A 2 -10.06 -30.15 -46.54
N GLY A 3 -10.07 -28.85 -46.28
CA GLY A 3 -9.35 -28.18 -45.21
C GLY A 3 -10.09 -28.21 -43.87
N ASN A 4 -9.32 -28.53 -42.84
CA ASN A 4 -9.65 -28.48 -41.43
C ASN A 4 -9.84 -27.01 -40.98
N VAL A 5 -11.06 -26.59 -40.61
CA VAL A 5 -11.32 -25.25 -40.03
C VAL A 5 -12.01 -25.39 -38.67
N ASN A 6 -11.19 -25.76 -37.69
CA ASN A 6 -11.47 -25.57 -36.26
C ASN A 6 -11.42 -24.06 -35.94
N GLY A 7 -12.47 -23.34 -36.32
CA GLY A 7 -12.63 -21.90 -36.11
C GLY A 7 -13.63 -21.59 -35.02
N GLN A 8 -13.45 -22.09 -33.79
CA GLN A 8 -14.15 -21.52 -32.65
C GLN A 8 -13.61 -20.11 -32.40
N ARG A 9 -14.18 -19.17 -33.13
CA ARG A 9 -13.95 -17.74 -33.01
C ARG A 9 -14.13 -17.33 -31.54
N THR A 10 -13.03 -17.08 -30.85
CA THR A 10 -12.97 -16.33 -29.58
C THR A 10 -13.32 -14.87 -29.83
N GLU A 11 -14.53 -14.61 -30.33
CA GLU A 11 -15.06 -13.27 -30.52
C GLU A 11 -15.19 -12.61 -29.15
N THR A 12 -14.27 -11.69 -28.86
CA THR A 12 -14.31 -10.87 -27.67
C THR A 12 -15.29 -9.72 -27.90
N ARG A 13 -16.37 -9.67 -27.12
CA ARG A 13 -17.42 -8.65 -27.23
C ARG A 13 -17.25 -7.61 -26.13
N TRP A 14 -17.25 -6.34 -26.51
CA TRP A 14 -17.22 -5.23 -25.56
C TRP A 14 -18.63 -4.96 -25.04
N LEU A 15 -18.91 -5.42 -23.83
CA LEU A 15 -20.21 -5.26 -23.17
C LEU A 15 -20.09 -4.31 -21.98
N SER A 16 -21.13 -3.51 -21.76
CA SER A 16 -21.28 -2.77 -20.50
C SER A 16 -21.56 -3.74 -19.33
N PHE A 17 -21.33 -3.29 -18.11
CA PHE A 17 -21.64 -4.10 -16.92
C PHE A 17 -23.12 -4.48 -16.82
N ASP A 18 -24.02 -3.63 -17.31
CA ASP A 18 -25.46 -3.90 -17.31
C ASP A 18 -25.85 -4.95 -18.36
N GLU A 19 -25.20 -4.94 -19.53
CA GLU A 19 -25.39 -5.97 -20.56
C GLU A 19 -24.79 -7.31 -20.13
N LEU A 20 -23.62 -7.29 -19.48
CA LEU A 20 -23.02 -8.49 -18.89
C LEU A 20 -23.90 -9.09 -17.79
N ALA A 21 -24.48 -8.23 -16.93
CA ALA A 21 -25.41 -8.63 -15.88
C ALA A 21 -26.65 -9.31 -16.47
N ARG A 22 -27.26 -8.71 -17.51
CA ARG A 22 -28.41 -9.30 -18.22
C ARG A 22 -28.06 -10.62 -18.90
N ALA A 23 -26.94 -10.68 -19.64
CA ALA A 23 -26.53 -11.88 -20.36
C ALA A 23 -26.23 -13.06 -19.43
N LYS A 24 -25.87 -12.79 -18.17
CA LYS A 24 -25.59 -13.82 -17.16
C LYS A 24 -26.68 -14.02 -16.12
N ALA A 25 -27.78 -13.26 -16.19
CA ALA A 25 -28.82 -13.21 -15.17
C ALA A 25 -28.22 -13.02 -13.75
N ILE A 26 -27.21 -12.15 -13.63
CA ILE A 26 -26.56 -11.80 -12.36
C ILE A 26 -26.73 -10.32 -12.07
N SER A 27 -26.52 -9.91 -10.81
CA SER A 27 -26.55 -8.48 -10.47
C SER A 27 -25.36 -7.72 -11.07
N LYS A 28 -25.54 -6.42 -11.32
CA LYS A 28 -24.48 -5.52 -11.81
C LYS A 28 -23.21 -5.59 -10.94
N ARG A 29 -23.37 -5.61 -9.61
CA ARG A 29 -22.25 -5.76 -8.66
C ARG A 29 -21.56 -7.11 -8.79
N ALA A 30 -22.29 -8.19 -9.08
CA ALA A 30 -21.72 -9.49 -9.38
C ALA A 30 -20.98 -9.51 -10.72
N ALA A 31 -21.48 -8.82 -11.74
CA ALA A 31 -20.83 -8.66 -13.04
C ALA A 31 -19.49 -7.91 -12.93
N ILE A 32 -19.41 -6.85 -12.12
CA ILE A 32 -18.16 -6.12 -11.83
C ILE A 32 -17.15 -7.04 -11.14
N ARG A 33 -17.58 -7.75 -10.09
CA ARG A 33 -16.70 -8.71 -9.39
C ARG A 33 -16.22 -9.83 -10.31
N LEU A 34 -17.08 -10.31 -11.22
CA LEU A 34 -16.73 -11.35 -12.19
C LEU A 34 -15.68 -10.85 -13.17
N ALA A 35 -15.85 -9.66 -13.73
CA ALA A 35 -14.88 -9.04 -14.63
C ALA A 35 -13.51 -8.88 -13.95
N ASN A 36 -13.49 -8.38 -12.71
CA ASN A 36 -12.25 -8.21 -11.95
C ASN A 36 -11.57 -9.55 -11.63
N ARG A 37 -12.34 -10.58 -11.24
CA ARG A 37 -11.81 -11.93 -10.95
C ARG A 37 -11.21 -12.61 -12.17
N GLN A 38 -11.77 -12.34 -13.34
CA GLN A 38 -11.31 -12.93 -14.60
C GLN A 38 -10.27 -12.06 -15.31
N GLY A 39 -9.90 -10.90 -14.74
CA GLY A 39 -8.92 -9.98 -15.31
C GLY A 39 -9.33 -9.43 -16.68
N TRP A 40 -10.63 -9.29 -16.95
CA TRP A 40 -11.10 -8.83 -18.26
C TRP A 40 -10.74 -7.36 -18.51
N GLN A 41 -10.25 -7.05 -19.71
CA GLN A 41 -9.79 -5.71 -20.02
C GLN A 41 -10.93 -4.69 -19.95
N HIS A 42 -10.66 -3.57 -19.28
CA HIS A 42 -11.58 -2.44 -19.13
C HIS A 42 -11.18 -1.33 -20.09
N ARG A 43 -12.15 -0.80 -20.86
CA ARG A 43 -11.97 0.46 -21.58
C ARG A 43 -12.77 1.57 -20.91
N ARG A 44 -12.08 2.68 -20.63
CA ARG A 44 -12.69 3.92 -20.12
C ARG A 44 -13.46 4.59 -21.28
N PRO A 45 -14.73 4.99 -21.08
CA PRO A 45 -15.54 5.53 -22.16
C PRO A 45 -15.26 7.02 -22.40
N HIS A 46 -15.25 7.43 -23.67
CA HIS A 46 -15.30 8.85 -24.07
C HIS A 46 -16.75 9.42 -24.00
N ARG A 47 -17.78 8.57 -23.89
CA ARG A 47 -19.21 8.91 -23.75
C ARG A 47 -19.97 7.90 -22.86
N GLY A 48 -19.70 7.92 -21.55
CA GLY A 48 -20.75 7.62 -20.57
C GLY A 48 -21.00 6.18 -20.05
N ALA A 49 -20.33 5.12 -20.51
CA ALA A 49 -20.45 3.81 -19.84
C ALA A 49 -19.21 2.91 -19.99
N ALA A 50 -18.65 2.43 -18.87
CA ALA A 50 -17.49 1.54 -18.87
C ALA A 50 -17.82 0.22 -19.55
N ARG A 51 -16.95 -0.20 -20.49
CA ARG A 51 -17.10 -1.45 -21.26
C ARG A 51 -16.01 -2.43 -20.89
N VAL A 52 -16.38 -3.70 -20.85
CA VAL A 52 -15.51 -4.83 -20.52
C VAL A 52 -15.41 -5.74 -21.73
N ALA A 53 -14.19 -6.18 -22.04
CA ALA A 53 -13.92 -7.15 -23.08
C ALA A 53 -14.30 -8.56 -22.58
N VAL A 54 -15.46 -9.05 -22.99
CA VAL A 54 -16.01 -10.35 -22.55
C VAL A 54 -15.83 -11.38 -23.67
N PRO A 55 -15.08 -12.47 -23.46
CA PRO A 55 -15.00 -13.57 -24.43
C PRO A 55 -16.38 -14.21 -24.66
N ALA A 56 -16.75 -14.52 -25.91
CA ALA A 56 -18.02 -15.21 -26.21
C ALA A 56 -18.18 -16.54 -25.47
N SER A 57 -17.08 -17.28 -25.25
CA SER A 57 -17.05 -18.49 -24.43
C SER A 57 -17.49 -18.25 -22.98
N ALA A 58 -17.17 -17.07 -22.44
CA ALA A 58 -17.58 -16.69 -21.11
C ALA A 58 -19.07 -16.32 -21.05
N LEU A 59 -19.74 -15.99 -22.15
CA LEU A 59 -21.17 -15.66 -22.21
C LEU A 59 -22.07 -16.91 -22.35
N ALA A 60 -21.53 -18.04 -22.78
CA ALA A 60 -22.30 -19.28 -22.94
C ALA A 60 -23.11 -19.62 -21.67
N PRO A 61 -24.39 -19.99 -21.80
CA PRO A 61 -25.19 -20.44 -20.66
C PRO A 61 -24.49 -21.65 -20.05
N ARG A 62 -24.20 -21.60 -18.74
CA ARG A 62 -23.67 -22.77 -18.03
C ARG A 62 -24.72 -23.86 -18.21
N ARG A 63 -24.39 -24.91 -18.96
CA ARG A 63 -25.19 -26.14 -19.01
C ARG A 63 -25.55 -26.49 -17.57
N LYS A 64 -26.85 -26.63 -17.27
CA LYS A 64 -27.33 -27.07 -15.96
C LYS A 64 -26.53 -28.33 -15.63
N ARG A 65 -25.54 -28.21 -14.75
CA ARG A 65 -24.85 -29.39 -14.24
C ARG A 65 -25.94 -30.19 -13.52
N PRO A 66 -26.04 -31.51 -13.76
CA PRO A 66 -26.93 -32.34 -12.95
C PRO A 66 -26.59 -32.07 -11.47
N PRO A 67 -27.58 -32.11 -10.56
CA PRO A 67 -27.33 -31.92 -9.14
C PRO A 67 -26.23 -32.91 -8.76
N VAL A 68 -25.06 -32.38 -8.42
CA VAL A 68 -23.96 -33.22 -7.95
C VAL A 68 -24.50 -33.78 -6.64
N SER A 69 -24.76 -35.08 -6.62
CA SER A 69 -25.01 -35.82 -5.39
C SER A 69 -23.99 -35.33 -4.36
N ARG A 70 -24.45 -35.13 -3.13
CA ARG A 70 -23.70 -34.63 -1.97
C ARG A 70 -22.65 -35.67 -1.53
N ALA A 71 -21.90 -36.24 -2.46
CA ALA A 71 -20.66 -36.94 -2.21
C ALA A 71 -19.64 -35.87 -1.82
N ALA A 72 -19.10 -36.04 -0.63
CA ALA A 72 -18.07 -35.23 0.01
C ALA A 72 -17.30 -34.36 -0.99
N SER A 73 -17.45 -33.03 -0.87
CA SER A 73 -16.50 -32.11 -1.45
C SER A 73 -15.09 -32.64 -1.17
N PRO A 74 -14.18 -32.70 -2.16
CA PRO A 74 -12.77 -32.90 -1.86
C PRO A 74 -12.40 -31.88 -0.79
N PRO A 75 -11.66 -32.26 0.29
CA PRO A 75 -11.25 -31.29 1.29
C PRO A 75 -10.62 -30.13 0.53
N GLY A 76 -11.29 -28.98 0.60
CA GLY A 76 -10.85 -27.79 -0.08
C GLY A 76 -9.46 -27.53 0.43
N ARG A 77 -8.47 -27.71 -0.45
CA ARG A 77 -7.05 -27.45 -0.25
C ARG A 77 -6.90 -26.37 0.82
N ASP A 78 -6.41 -26.75 2.00
CA ASP A 78 -6.18 -25.85 3.12
C ASP A 78 -5.12 -24.82 2.69
N VAL A 79 -5.58 -23.76 2.01
CA VAL A 79 -4.78 -22.57 1.76
C VAL A 79 -4.73 -21.85 3.11
N GLY A 80 -3.83 -22.32 3.98
CA GLY A 80 -3.45 -21.71 5.26
C GLY A 80 -4.60 -21.01 5.98
N ALA A 81 -5.53 -21.79 6.54
CA ALA A 81 -6.63 -21.25 7.33
C ALA A 81 -6.13 -20.75 8.70
N GLU A 82 -5.30 -19.71 8.69
CA GLU A 82 -5.21 -18.86 9.88
C GLU A 82 -6.61 -18.24 10.05
N SER A 83 -7.28 -18.61 11.15
CA SER A 83 -8.58 -18.05 11.49
C SER A 83 -8.55 -16.52 11.35
N THR A 84 -9.66 -15.91 10.93
CA THR A 84 -9.83 -14.45 11.00
C THR A 84 -9.39 -13.89 12.34
N GLU A 85 -9.66 -14.63 13.43
CA GLU A 85 -9.25 -14.26 14.79
C GLU A 85 -7.73 -14.33 14.98
N GLY A 86 -7.07 -15.36 14.42
CA GLY A 86 -5.60 -15.47 14.46
C GLY A 86 -4.90 -14.31 13.73
N ARG A 87 -5.43 -13.93 12.55
CA ARG A 87 -4.94 -12.77 11.80
C ARG A 87 -5.15 -11.46 12.57
N VAL A 88 -6.30 -11.29 13.23
CA VAL A 88 -6.58 -10.11 14.05
C VAL A 88 -5.64 -10.05 15.25
N ALA A 89 -5.41 -11.18 15.93
CA ALA A 89 -4.48 -11.24 17.07
C ALA A 89 -3.04 -10.91 16.65
N ARG A 90 -2.57 -11.46 15.52
CA ARG A 90 -1.24 -11.15 14.98
C ARG A 90 -1.10 -9.67 14.62
N LEU A 91 -2.05 -9.11 13.87
CA LEU A 91 -2.03 -7.70 13.48
C LEU A 91 -2.12 -6.78 14.71
N ALA A 92 -2.91 -7.14 15.73
CA ALA A 92 -2.97 -6.39 16.98
C ALA A 92 -1.61 -6.39 17.71
N GLY A 93 -0.93 -7.55 17.75
CA GLY A 93 0.43 -7.66 18.29
C GLY A 93 1.45 -6.83 17.52
N GLU A 94 1.40 -6.88 16.18
CA GLU A 94 2.26 -6.05 15.32
C GLU A 94 2.01 -4.54 15.55
N VAL A 95 0.75 -4.12 15.63
CA VAL A 95 0.40 -2.71 15.92
C VAL A 95 0.91 -2.29 17.29
N GLN A 96 0.81 -3.16 18.31
CA GLN A 96 1.32 -2.87 19.64
C GLN A 96 2.85 -2.74 19.63
N ALA A 97 3.56 -3.64 18.96
CA ALA A 97 5.01 -3.59 18.81
C ALA A 97 5.48 -2.35 18.05
N LEU A 98 4.78 -1.97 16.98
CA LEU A 98 5.09 -0.74 16.23
C LEU A 98 4.84 0.51 17.07
N ARG A 99 3.80 0.51 17.93
CA ARG A 99 3.53 1.62 18.85
C ARG A 99 4.61 1.75 19.93
N SER A 100 5.10 0.64 20.48
CA SER A 100 6.20 0.69 21.45
C SER A 100 7.47 1.21 20.79
N GLN A 101 7.83 0.68 19.61
CA GLN A 101 8.98 1.17 18.83
C GLN A 101 8.87 2.67 18.52
N ALA A 102 7.70 3.15 18.09
CA ALA A 102 7.50 4.58 17.82
C ALA A 102 7.65 5.44 19.08
N THR A 103 7.27 4.91 20.25
CA THR A 103 7.44 5.61 21.53
C THR A 103 8.91 5.67 21.93
N ASP A 104 9.63 4.56 21.80
CA ASP A 104 11.06 4.47 22.11
C ASP A 104 11.88 5.39 21.19
N LEU A 105 11.56 5.40 19.89
CA LEU A 105 12.21 6.27 18.92
C LEU A 105 12.00 7.75 19.24
N ARG A 106 10.77 8.15 19.60
CA ARG A 106 10.47 9.54 20.00
C ARG A 106 11.21 9.95 21.26
N LEU A 107 11.31 9.04 22.25
CA LEU A 107 12.06 9.30 23.47
C LEU A 107 13.57 9.42 23.17
N GLY A 108 14.10 8.56 22.30
CA GLY A 108 15.47 8.60 21.83
C GLY A 108 15.80 9.90 21.08
N GLU A 109 14.91 10.34 20.18
CA GLU A 109 15.04 11.60 19.45
C GLU A 109 15.05 12.80 20.41
N ALA A 110 14.10 12.85 21.35
CA ALA A 110 14.03 13.91 22.35
C ALA A 110 15.31 13.98 23.20
N SER A 111 15.82 12.82 23.65
CA SER A 111 17.07 12.73 24.41
C SER A 111 18.28 13.16 23.58
N ALA A 112 18.38 12.72 22.32
CA ALA A 112 19.46 13.12 21.42
C ALA A 112 19.45 14.62 21.14
N ARG A 113 18.26 15.19 20.91
CA ARG A 113 18.07 16.62 20.69
C ARG A 113 18.47 17.44 21.92
N ALA A 114 18.02 17.04 23.11
CA ALA A 114 18.41 17.72 24.35
C ALA A 114 19.93 17.70 24.58
N ARG A 115 20.60 16.58 24.25
CA ARG A 115 22.07 16.49 24.33
C ARG A 115 22.76 17.38 23.30
N ALA A 116 22.23 17.47 22.08
CA ALA A 116 22.76 18.35 21.04
C ALA A 116 22.61 19.82 21.46
N GLU A 117 21.43 20.23 21.90
CA GLU A 117 21.15 21.60 22.37
C GLU A 117 22.07 21.97 23.56
N ALA A 118 22.29 21.06 24.51
CA ALA A 118 23.21 21.28 25.63
C ALA A 118 24.68 21.43 25.16
N ALA A 119 25.12 20.60 24.21
CA ALA A 119 26.46 20.69 23.65
C ALA A 119 26.67 21.98 22.86
N GLU A 120 25.67 22.39 22.06
CA GLU A 120 25.70 23.65 21.32
C GLU A 120 25.74 24.87 22.25
N ALA A 121 24.96 24.85 23.34
CA ALA A 121 24.97 25.89 24.36
C ALA A 121 26.35 26.00 25.04
N GLU A 122 27.01 24.88 25.35
CA GLU A 122 28.35 24.88 25.93
C GLU A 122 29.40 25.41 24.93
N VAL A 123 29.30 25.01 23.66
CA VAL A 123 30.18 25.55 22.61
C VAL A 123 30.01 27.06 22.47
N ALA A 124 28.77 27.56 22.49
CA ALA A 124 28.49 29.00 22.46
C ALA A 124 29.11 29.70 23.68
N ARG A 125 28.90 29.17 24.88
CA ARG A 125 29.50 29.69 26.11
C ARG A 125 31.03 29.76 26.05
N LEU A 126 31.68 28.70 25.56
CA LEU A 126 33.14 28.66 25.44
C LEU A 126 33.66 29.67 24.43
N ARG A 127 32.95 29.88 23.31
CA ARG A 127 33.28 30.92 22.33
C ARG A 127 33.21 32.31 22.94
N ASP A 128 32.12 32.63 23.63
CA ASP A 128 31.95 33.92 24.30
C ASP A 128 33.10 34.17 25.29
N VAL A 129 33.44 33.18 26.14
CA VAL A 129 34.54 33.30 27.11
C VAL A 129 35.89 33.53 26.44
N LEU A 130 36.16 32.87 25.31
CA LEU A 130 37.40 33.03 24.55
C LEU A 130 37.48 34.42 23.92
N GLU A 131 36.42 34.88 23.25
CA GLU A 131 36.34 36.20 22.62
C GLU A 131 36.53 37.31 23.66
N ASP A 132 35.81 37.23 24.77
CA ASP A 132 35.95 38.12 25.91
C ASP A 132 37.37 38.13 26.48
N GLY A 133 37.97 36.94 26.62
CA GLY A 133 39.34 36.76 27.10
C GLY A 133 40.37 37.44 26.19
N LEU A 134 40.20 37.29 24.88
CA LEU A 134 41.04 37.90 23.85
C LEU A 134 40.90 39.42 23.85
N LEU A 135 39.67 39.94 23.89
CA LEU A 135 39.40 41.38 23.97
C LEU A 135 40.00 41.99 25.23
N ARG A 136 39.84 41.34 26.38
CA ARG A 136 40.47 41.78 27.64
C ARG A 136 42.00 41.79 27.55
N ARG A 137 42.61 40.80 26.87
CA ARG A 137 44.07 40.74 26.69
C ARG A 137 44.56 41.84 25.74
N LEU A 138 43.90 42.05 24.61
CA LEU A 138 44.23 43.13 23.67
C LEU A 138 44.13 44.50 24.34
N ARG A 139 43.04 44.78 25.06
CA ARG A 139 42.87 46.04 25.79
C ARG A 139 44.01 46.30 26.79
N ARG A 140 44.45 45.27 27.52
CA ARG A 140 45.59 45.38 28.45
C ARG A 140 46.91 45.70 27.74
N LEU A 141 47.12 45.19 26.53
CA LEU A 141 48.32 45.48 25.74
C LEU A 141 48.31 46.93 25.24
N PHE A 142 47.20 47.40 24.68
CA PHE A 142 47.07 48.79 24.22
C PHE A 142 47.19 49.80 25.37
N SER A 143 46.56 49.55 26.53
CA SER A 143 46.68 50.43 27.69
C SER A 143 48.06 50.46 28.36
N ARG A 144 48.97 49.54 28.01
CA ARG A 144 50.37 49.54 28.45
C ARG A 144 51.29 50.26 27.46
N GLY A 145 50.94 50.27 26.17
CA GLY A 145 51.69 51.00 25.14
C GLY A 145 51.57 52.53 25.26
N ASP A 146 50.41 53.03 25.72
CA ASP A 146 50.14 54.48 25.88
C ASP A 146 50.90 55.16 27.04
N ARG A 147 51.71 54.44 27.81
CA ARG A 147 52.48 55.00 28.96
C ARG A 147 53.99 54.99 28.76
N ALA A 148 54.48 54.68 27.56
CA ALA A 148 55.90 54.72 27.19
C ALA A 148 56.15 55.87 26.22
#